data_AF-A0A2D6XE62-F1
#
_entry.id   AF-A0A2D6XE62-F1
#
_cell.length_a   1.000
_cell.length_b   1.000
_cell.length_c   1.000
_cell.angle_alpha   90.00
_cell.angle_beta   90.00
_cell.angle_gamma   90.00
#
_symmetry.space_group_name_H-M   'P 1'
#
loop_
_entity.id
_entity.type
_entity.pdbx_description
1 polymer ?
#
loop_
_entity_poly.entity_id
_entity_poly.type
_entity_poly.pdbx_seq_one_letter_code
_entity_poly.pdbx_strand_id
1 'polypeptide(L)'
;MLPDNFDFALLPDLPSTGSVGLSEIGMLASTLEDIDYCMVSWIKKDLELTAKTNEGNSLVPVLWQAPERSYQIKNEKQLRDDAGALKLPLLSVERTGITKDPERKGAYQAQTYSNNRDGRTGRMVIAKRIVEDKTRNFAVAASMRMLPKNVVQQKFYPRTNKKVVIQTLSIPIPVYVNVDYKITLKTEYQQQMNELVAPFIARTGQINSFVMRRNGHLYEAFIDQDFKHDNNVNDLAEEMRMFSTEVTIKVLGYLIGEGENDNRPLVKIEENAVEITFPRESVPLPGQSSFIED
;
A
#
# COMPACT_ATOMS: atom_id res chain seq x y z
N MET A 1 5.33 4.36 -6.15
CA MET A 1 5.88 3.54 -7.23
C MET A 1 7.30 3.17 -6.83
N LEU A 2 7.70 1.91 -7.04
CA LEU A 2 9.06 1.47 -6.71
C LEU A 2 10.08 2.31 -7.51
N PRO A 3 11.31 2.52 -6.99
CA PRO A 3 12.34 3.23 -7.72
C PRO A 3 12.63 2.55 -9.07
N ASP A 4 12.93 3.32 -10.11
CA ASP A 4 13.25 2.79 -11.44
C ASP A 4 14.45 1.80 -11.43
N ASN A 5 15.28 1.85 -10.39
CA ASN A 5 16.43 0.97 -10.16
C ASN A 5 16.15 -0.15 -9.13
N PHE A 6 14.91 -0.63 -9.03
CA PHE A 6 14.60 -1.75 -8.13
C PHE A 6 15.28 -3.05 -8.59
N ASP A 7 16.33 -3.45 -7.89
CA ASP A 7 17.04 -4.72 -8.10
C ASP A 7 16.62 -5.78 -7.07
N PHE A 8 16.65 -7.06 -7.45
CA PHE A 8 16.44 -8.19 -6.55
C PHE A 8 17.41 -8.19 -5.36
N ALA A 9 18.60 -7.60 -5.52
CA ALA A 9 19.59 -7.44 -4.44
C ALA A 9 19.16 -6.46 -3.34
N LEU A 10 18.13 -5.63 -3.59
CA LEU A 10 17.56 -4.72 -2.60
C LEU A 10 16.51 -5.40 -1.72
N LEU A 11 16.13 -6.64 -2.05
CA LEU A 11 15.31 -7.46 -1.17
C LEU A 11 16.22 -8.14 -0.13
N PRO A 12 15.82 -8.19 1.15
CA PRO A 12 16.58 -8.93 2.16
C PRO A 12 16.78 -10.37 1.69
N ASP A 13 17.95 -10.96 1.99
CA ASP A 13 18.39 -12.26 1.48
C ASP A 13 17.26 -13.28 1.44
N LEU A 14 16.66 -13.43 0.27
CA LEU A 14 15.57 -14.35 0.04
C LEU A 14 16.17 -15.75 0.10
N PRO A 15 15.83 -16.61 1.07
CA PRO A 15 16.19 -18.01 0.95
C PRO A 15 15.62 -18.52 -0.37
N SER A 16 16.44 -19.27 -1.11
CA SER A 16 16.12 -19.95 -2.37
C SER A 16 14.82 -20.80 -2.32
N THR A 17 14.27 -20.97 -1.13
CA THR A 17 13.00 -21.63 -0.81
C THR A 17 12.36 -20.97 0.41
N GLY A 18 11.19 -20.34 0.24
CA GLY A 18 10.19 -20.19 1.30
C GLY A 18 10.13 -18.86 2.05
N SER A 19 9.06 -18.11 1.76
CA SER A 19 8.35 -17.13 2.60
C SER A 19 9.18 -16.24 3.54
N VAL A 20 9.45 -15.02 3.11
CA VAL A 20 9.76 -13.92 4.03
C VAL A 20 8.46 -13.37 4.62
N GLY A 21 8.43 -13.14 5.93
CA GLY A 21 7.32 -12.50 6.63
C GLY A 21 7.14 -11.03 6.23
N LEU A 22 5.90 -10.57 6.25
CA LEU A 22 5.44 -9.27 5.73
C LEU A 22 6.15 -8.02 6.29
N SER A 23 6.89 -8.13 7.41
CA SER A 23 7.45 -6.98 8.13
C SER A 23 8.67 -6.34 7.46
N GLU A 24 9.45 -7.08 6.68
CA GLU A 24 10.73 -6.59 6.16
C GLU A 24 10.62 -5.88 4.81
N ILE A 25 9.46 -6.03 4.13
CA ILE A 25 9.19 -5.35 2.87
C ILE A 25 8.03 -4.37 3.03
N GLY A 26 8.15 -3.47 4.02
CA GLY A 26 7.23 -2.35 4.20
C GLY A 26 7.08 -1.44 2.97
N MET A 27 7.93 -1.60 1.95
CA MET A 27 7.81 -0.93 0.64
C MET A 27 6.80 -1.56 -0.32
N LEU A 28 6.29 -2.77 -0.04
CA LEU A 28 5.42 -3.51 -0.97
C LEU A 28 3.95 -3.55 -0.55
N ALA A 29 3.65 -3.41 0.74
CA ALA A 29 2.28 -3.38 1.24
C ALA A 29 1.83 -1.93 1.44
N SER A 30 0.71 -1.57 0.83
CA SER A 30 0.02 -0.31 1.11
C SER A 30 -1.28 -0.65 1.83
N THR A 31 -1.36 -0.23 3.09
CA THR A 31 -2.50 -0.48 3.97
C THR A 31 -3.31 0.81 4.22
N LEU A 32 -4.53 0.67 4.75
CA LEU A 32 -5.32 1.83 5.15
C LEU A 32 -4.62 2.64 6.26
N GLU A 33 -3.91 1.97 7.18
CA GLU A 33 -3.14 2.62 8.24
C GLU A 33 -2.00 3.46 7.69
N ASP A 34 -1.40 3.06 6.57
CA ASP A 34 -0.37 3.85 5.91
C ASP A 34 -0.92 5.19 5.40
N ILE A 35 -2.12 5.15 4.82
CA ILE A 35 -2.85 6.33 4.32
C ILE A 35 -3.29 7.22 5.49
N ASP A 36 -3.87 6.62 6.53
CA ASP A 36 -4.35 7.29 7.74
C ASP A 36 -3.23 8.08 8.43
N TYR A 37 -2.07 7.44 8.62
CA TYR A 37 -0.93 8.10 9.24
C TYR A 37 -0.23 9.08 8.28
N CYS A 38 -0.25 8.85 6.96
CA CYS A 38 0.16 9.88 6.00
C CYS A 38 -0.63 11.17 6.22
N MET A 39 -1.95 11.07 6.32
CA MET A 39 -2.85 12.19 6.57
C MET A 39 -2.53 12.89 7.90
N VAL A 40 -2.41 12.14 9.00
CA VAL A 40 -2.07 12.72 10.30
C VAL A 40 -0.67 13.36 10.29
N SER A 41 0.29 12.73 9.62
CA SER A 41 1.65 13.23 9.52
C SER A 41 1.74 14.53 8.71
N TRP A 42 0.94 14.66 7.65
CA TRP A 42 0.83 15.88 6.86
C TRP A 42 0.30 17.03 7.74
N ILE A 43 -0.75 16.79 8.52
CA ILE A 43 -1.29 17.83 9.43
C ILE A 43 -0.26 18.20 10.51
N LYS A 44 0.39 17.21 11.13
CA LYS A 44 1.34 17.46 12.24
C LYS A 44 2.64 18.11 11.79
N LYS A 45 3.22 17.66 10.68
CA LYS A 45 4.57 18.06 10.24
C LYS A 45 4.54 19.14 9.17
N ASP A 46 3.65 18.99 8.19
CA ASP A 46 3.64 19.88 7.03
C ASP A 46 2.76 21.09 7.28
N LEU A 47 1.66 20.97 8.03
CA LEU A 47 0.78 22.10 8.35
C LEU A 47 1.21 22.88 9.60
N GLU A 48 1.67 22.18 10.64
CA GLU A 48 2.20 22.71 11.92
C GLU A 48 1.37 23.90 12.45
N LEU A 49 0.10 23.62 12.76
CA LEU A 49 -0.85 24.64 13.15
C LEU A 49 -0.56 25.19 14.55
N THR A 50 -0.45 26.51 14.65
CA THR A 50 -0.30 27.25 15.91
C THR A 50 -1.45 28.24 16.07
N ALA A 51 -1.85 28.49 17.31
CA ALA A 51 -2.89 29.45 17.64
C ALA A 51 -2.49 30.30 18.84
N LYS A 52 -2.94 31.55 18.85
CA LYS A 52 -2.81 32.45 20.00
C LYS A 52 -3.90 32.15 21.02
N THR A 53 -3.52 31.62 22.17
CA THR A 53 -4.39 31.44 23.34
C THR A 53 -4.08 32.48 24.41
N ASN A 54 -4.90 32.54 25.45
CA ASN A 54 -4.68 33.44 26.60
C ASN A 54 -3.35 33.15 27.33
N GLU A 55 -2.82 31.94 27.18
CA GLU A 55 -1.55 31.49 27.75
C GLU A 55 -0.35 31.73 26.81
N GLY A 56 -0.58 32.28 25.61
CA GLY A 56 0.42 32.50 24.58
C GLY A 56 0.22 31.66 23.33
N ASN A 57 1.25 31.59 22.48
CA ASN A 57 1.23 30.75 21.28
C ASN A 57 1.37 29.28 21.68
N SER A 58 0.36 28.47 21.37
CA SER A 58 0.41 27.03 21.55
C SER A 58 0.28 26.31 20.21
N LEU A 59 0.96 25.17 20.10
CA LEU A 59 0.77 24.23 19.00
C LEU A 59 -0.56 23.50 19.21
N VAL A 60 -1.37 23.40 18.16
CA VAL A 60 -2.68 22.74 18.26
C VAL A 60 -2.49 21.22 18.30
N PRO A 61 -3.00 20.51 19.34
CA PRO A 61 -2.95 19.06 19.39
C PRO A 61 -3.83 18.43 18.30
N VAL A 62 -3.26 17.45 17.59
CA VAL A 62 -3.91 16.68 16.52
C VAL A 62 -4.19 15.26 17.01
N LEU A 63 -5.48 14.93 17.09
CA LEU A 63 -5.98 13.62 17.55
C LEU A 63 -6.52 12.78 16.38
N TRP A 64 -6.22 11.49 16.40
CA TRP A 64 -6.82 10.50 15.51
C TRP A 64 -8.12 9.98 16.12
N GLN A 65 -9.25 10.39 15.55
CA GLN A 65 -10.59 10.37 16.14
C GLN A 65 -10.60 11.09 17.50
N ALA A 66 -11.79 11.42 18.03
CA ALA A 66 -11.89 11.85 19.42
C ALA A 66 -11.98 10.57 20.28
N PRO A 67 -10.92 10.14 20.99
CA PRO A 67 -11.00 8.95 21.82
C PRO A 67 -12.13 9.08 22.85
N GLU A 68 -12.71 7.94 23.26
CA GLU A 68 -13.72 7.93 24.31
C GLU A 68 -13.23 8.65 25.57
N ARG A 69 -14.15 9.40 26.21
CA ARG A 69 -13.85 10.25 27.39
C ARG A 69 -13.11 9.48 28.49
N SER A 70 -13.46 8.22 28.71
CA SER A 70 -12.87 7.35 29.74
C SER A 70 -11.42 6.94 29.43
N TYR A 71 -11.06 6.78 28.15
CA TYR A 71 -9.71 6.47 27.69
C TYR A 71 -8.81 7.71 27.76
N GLN A 72 -9.33 8.87 27.33
CA GLN A 72 -8.62 10.16 27.43
C GLN A 72 -8.20 10.50 28.86
N ILE A 73 -9.13 10.38 29.83
CA ILE A 73 -8.88 10.73 31.24
C ILE A 73 -7.77 9.86 31.85
N LYS A 74 -7.58 8.64 31.38
CA LYS A 74 -6.57 7.70 31.89
C LYS A 74 -5.19 7.90 31.27
N ASN A 75 -5.13 8.18 29.97
CA ASN A 75 -3.87 8.14 29.23
C ASN A 75 -3.30 9.53 28.91
N GLU A 76 -4.14 10.57 28.81
CA GLU A 76 -3.73 11.90 28.35
C GLU A 76 -4.40 13.02 29.18
N LYS A 77 -4.01 13.14 30.46
CA LYS A 77 -4.50 14.20 31.36
C LYS A 77 -4.22 15.63 30.85
N GLN A 78 -3.20 15.81 30.00
CA GLN A 78 -2.78 17.12 29.49
C GLN A 78 -3.74 17.73 28.47
N LEU A 79 -4.65 16.94 27.89
CA LEU A 79 -5.67 17.43 26.96
C LEU A 79 -6.88 18.06 27.67
N ARG A 80 -6.87 18.06 29.01
CA ARG A 80 -7.95 18.60 29.82
C ARG A 80 -7.43 19.61 30.82
N ASP A 81 -8.27 20.60 31.10
CA ASP A 81 -8.07 21.55 32.17
C ASP A 81 -8.39 20.90 33.53
N ASP A 82 -8.00 21.52 34.64
CA ASP A 82 -8.20 21.03 36.01
C ASP A 82 -9.70 20.83 36.35
N ALA A 83 -10.59 21.55 35.64
CA ALA A 83 -12.04 21.39 35.70
C ALA A 83 -12.58 20.18 34.90
N GLY A 84 -11.73 19.46 34.16
CA GLY A 84 -12.08 18.29 33.36
C GLY A 84 -12.69 18.60 31.99
N ALA A 85 -12.72 19.87 31.56
CA ALA A 85 -13.08 20.28 30.20
C ALA A 85 -11.90 20.05 29.22
N LEU A 86 -12.18 19.91 27.92
CA LEU A 86 -11.12 19.78 26.90
C LEU A 86 -10.43 21.14 26.71
N LYS A 87 -9.09 21.15 26.72
CA LYS A 87 -8.31 22.35 26.45
C LYS A 87 -8.37 22.65 24.95
N LEU A 88 -8.91 23.82 24.59
CA LEU A 88 -9.01 24.30 23.23
C LEU A 88 -7.80 25.23 22.92
N PRO A 89 -7.37 25.34 21.65
CA PRO A 89 -7.92 24.73 20.44
C PRO A 89 -7.54 23.25 20.27
N LEU A 90 -8.37 22.51 19.53
CA LEU A 90 -8.22 21.07 19.29
C LEU A 90 -8.50 20.76 17.81
N LEU A 91 -7.72 19.84 17.23
CA LEU A 91 -7.97 19.28 15.91
C LEU A 91 -8.18 17.76 16.03
N SER A 92 -9.31 17.28 15.51
CA SER A 92 -9.60 15.84 15.40
C SER A 92 -9.70 15.43 13.94
N VAL A 93 -9.09 14.30 13.59
CA VAL A 93 -9.13 13.71 12.25
C VAL A 93 -9.93 12.42 12.32
N GLU A 94 -10.98 12.29 11.55
CA GLU A 94 -11.73 11.03 11.40
C GLU A 94 -11.78 10.59 9.95
N ARG A 95 -11.74 9.27 9.75
CA ARG A 95 -12.06 8.66 8.46
C ARG A 95 -13.57 8.47 8.38
N THR A 96 -14.22 9.07 7.39
CA THR A 96 -15.68 9.05 7.24
C THR A 96 -16.15 7.97 6.26
N GLY A 97 -15.37 7.70 5.21
CA GLY A 97 -15.78 6.77 4.17
C GLY A 97 -14.61 6.15 3.43
N ILE A 98 -14.84 4.94 2.90
CA ILE A 98 -13.94 4.29 1.95
C ILE A 98 -14.81 3.85 0.78
N THR A 99 -14.51 4.37 -0.41
CA THR A 99 -15.20 3.99 -1.63
C THR A 99 -14.20 3.42 -2.62
N LYS A 100 -14.48 2.21 -3.11
CA LYS A 100 -13.72 1.61 -4.20
C LYS A 100 -14.30 2.15 -5.50
N ASP A 101 -13.64 3.16 -6.06
CA ASP A 101 -14.07 3.80 -7.30
C ASP A 101 -13.27 3.24 -8.50
N PRO A 102 -13.92 2.51 -9.42
CA PRO A 102 -13.25 2.01 -10.62
C PRO A 102 -12.99 3.08 -11.68
N GLU A 103 -13.49 4.31 -11.54
CA GLU A 103 -13.33 5.37 -12.55
C GLU A 103 -12.07 6.21 -12.27
N ARG A 104 -11.74 6.43 -10.99
CA ARG A 104 -10.52 7.14 -10.56
C ARG A 104 -9.32 6.20 -10.48
N LYS A 105 -8.80 5.80 -11.63
CA LYS A 105 -7.68 4.86 -11.75
C LYS A 105 -6.39 5.53 -12.24
N GLY A 106 -5.26 5.04 -11.73
CA GLY A 106 -3.94 5.27 -12.32
C GLY A 106 -3.66 4.35 -13.52
N ALA A 107 -2.40 3.93 -13.69
CA ALA A 107 -1.94 3.18 -14.87
C ALA A 107 -2.57 1.78 -15.07
N TYR A 108 -3.12 1.17 -14.01
CA TYR A 108 -3.77 -0.15 -14.09
C TYR A 108 -5.27 -0.02 -14.36
N GLN A 109 -5.67 -0.17 -15.63
CA GLN A 109 -7.07 -0.08 -16.04
C GLN A 109 -7.85 -1.41 -15.97
N ALA A 110 -7.17 -2.55 -16.08
CA ALA A 110 -7.80 -3.85 -16.21
C ALA A 110 -8.09 -4.49 -14.84
N GLN A 111 -9.34 -4.91 -14.63
CA GLN A 111 -9.70 -5.89 -13.59
C GLN A 111 -9.18 -7.26 -14.00
N THR A 112 -7.86 -7.44 -14.01
CA THR A 112 -7.26 -8.74 -14.33
C THR A 112 -7.59 -9.69 -13.20
N TYR A 113 -8.45 -10.66 -13.48
CA TYR A 113 -8.75 -11.73 -12.54
C TYR A 113 -7.55 -12.66 -12.37
N SER A 114 -7.44 -13.27 -11.20
CA SER A 114 -6.46 -14.32 -10.93
C SER A 114 -6.63 -15.49 -11.90
N ASN A 115 -5.51 -16.06 -12.35
CA ASN A 115 -5.49 -17.24 -13.22
C ASN A 115 -6.23 -18.45 -12.60
N ASN A 116 -6.35 -18.48 -11.27
CA ASN A 116 -7.06 -19.54 -10.54
C ASN A 116 -8.59 -19.44 -10.69
N ARG A 117 -9.13 -18.38 -11.31
CA ARG A 117 -10.58 -18.13 -11.47
C ARG A 117 -11.35 -17.99 -10.14
N ASP A 118 -10.65 -17.72 -9.04
CA ASP A 118 -11.24 -17.54 -7.69
C ASP A 118 -11.99 -16.19 -7.51
N GLY A 119 -12.27 -15.45 -8.58
CA GLY A 119 -12.87 -14.09 -8.51
C GLY A 119 -11.97 -13.01 -7.90
N ARG A 120 -10.76 -13.36 -7.45
CA ARG A 120 -9.80 -12.43 -6.82
C ARG A 120 -8.90 -11.74 -7.84
N THR A 121 -8.30 -10.62 -7.43
CA THR A 121 -7.36 -9.85 -8.26
C THR A 121 -6.15 -10.68 -8.68
N GLY A 122 -5.69 -10.47 -9.91
CA GLY A 122 -4.46 -11.03 -10.46
C GLY A 122 -3.20 -10.44 -9.82
N ARG A 123 -2.05 -10.94 -10.28
CA ARG A 123 -0.73 -10.49 -9.80
C ARG A 123 0.02 -9.83 -10.95
N MET A 124 0.72 -8.74 -10.66
CA MET A 124 1.64 -8.09 -11.60
C MET A 124 3.07 -8.55 -11.34
N VAL A 125 3.84 -8.71 -12.42
CA VAL A 125 5.26 -9.04 -12.33
C VAL A 125 6.05 -7.76 -12.13
N ILE A 126 6.84 -7.69 -11.06
CA ILE A 126 7.72 -6.54 -10.80
C ILE A 126 9.08 -6.77 -11.46
N ALA A 127 9.64 -7.96 -11.27
CA ALA A 127 11.01 -8.25 -11.66
C ALA A 127 11.18 -9.69 -12.13
N LYS A 128 12.14 -9.90 -13.02
CA LYS A 128 12.57 -11.21 -13.51
C LYS A 128 14.08 -11.32 -13.43
N ARG A 129 14.59 -12.46 -12.96
CA ARG A 129 16.03 -12.77 -12.89
C ARG A 129 16.29 -14.16 -13.44
N ILE A 130 17.42 -14.35 -14.11
CA ILE A 130 17.86 -15.67 -14.56
C ILE A 130 18.46 -16.42 -13.36
N VAL A 131 18.02 -17.66 -13.12
CA VAL A 131 18.63 -18.54 -12.13
C VAL A 131 19.80 -19.26 -12.80
N GLU A 132 21.00 -18.73 -12.60
CA GLU A 132 22.21 -19.19 -13.28
C GLU A 132 22.52 -20.66 -12.99
N ASP A 133 22.43 -21.10 -11.73
CA ASP A 133 22.72 -22.47 -11.34
C ASP A 133 21.82 -23.50 -12.00
N LYS A 134 20.51 -23.26 -11.97
CA LYS A 134 19.53 -24.16 -12.61
C LYS A 134 19.66 -24.10 -14.12
N THR A 135 19.86 -22.93 -14.70
CA THR A 135 20.11 -22.74 -16.15
C THR A 135 21.35 -23.51 -16.60
N ARG A 136 22.43 -23.47 -15.81
CA ARG A 136 23.65 -24.24 -16.06
C ARG A 136 23.39 -25.74 -16.01
N ASN A 137 22.61 -26.23 -15.05
CA ASN A 137 22.24 -27.65 -14.96
C ASN A 137 21.47 -28.13 -16.20
N PHE A 138 20.53 -27.33 -16.70
CA PHE A 138 19.82 -27.63 -17.96
C PHE A 138 20.76 -27.62 -19.17
N ALA A 139 21.72 -26.69 -19.23
CA ALA A 139 22.72 -26.63 -20.30
C ALA A 139 23.62 -27.88 -20.32
N VAL A 140 24.08 -28.33 -19.14
CA VAL A 140 24.89 -29.54 -18.99
C VAL A 140 24.08 -30.78 -19.35
N ALA A 141 22.84 -30.91 -18.87
CA ALA A 141 22.00 -32.07 -19.18
C ALA A 141 21.69 -32.20 -20.67
N ALA A 142 21.37 -31.09 -21.35
CA ALA A 142 21.18 -31.06 -22.79
C ALA A 142 22.46 -31.49 -23.54
N SER A 143 23.64 -31.10 -23.05
CA SER A 143 24.92 -31.54 -23.58
C SER A 143 25.09 -33.04 -23.60
N MET A 144 24.85 -33.66 -22.44
CA MET A 144 25.18 -35.06 -22.23
C MET A 144 24.28 -35.95 -23.08
N ARG A 145 23.09 -35.46 -23.45
CA ARG A 145 22.18 -36.15 -24.39
C ARG A 145 22.63 -36.06 -25.85
N MET A 146 23.30 -34.98 -26.26
CA MET A 146 23.73 -34.79 -27.65
C MET A 146 25.11 -35.42 -27.95
N LEU A 147 25.90 -35.72 -26.91
CA LEU A 147 27.22 -36.32 -27.09
C LEU A 147 27.09 -37.83 -27.40
N PRO A 148 27.83 -38.35 -28.41
CA PRO A 148 27.91 -39.78 -28.65
C PRO A 148 28.58 -40.50 -27.46
N LYS A 149 28.11 -41.71 -27.15
CA LYS A 149 28.48 -42.48 -25.94
C LYS A 149 29.99 -42.71 -25.73
N ASN A 150 30.80 -42.60 -26.78
CA ASN A 150 32.23 -42.93 -26.78
C ASN A 150 33.18 -41.71 -26.79
N VAL A 151 32.69 -40.49 -26.54
CA VAL A 151 33.52 -39.26 -26.55
C VAL A 151 33.71 -38.71 -25.13
N VAL A 152 34.87 -38.11 -24.87
CA VAL A 152 35.20 -37.43 -23.62
C VAL A 152 34.12 -36.38 -23.31
N GLN A 153 33.48 -36.52 -22.15
CA GLN A 153 32.34 -35.69 -21.76
C GLN A 153 32.80 -34.25 -21.46
N GLN A 154 32.60 -33.34 -22.40
CA GLN A 154 32.83 -31.91 -22.18
C GLN A 154 31.59 -31.26 -21.55
N LYS A 155 31.56 -31.20 -20.22
CA LYS A 155 30.41 -30.67 -19.46
C LYS A 155 30.20 -29.16 -19.65
N PHE A 156 31.28 -28.38 -19.69
CA PHE A 156 31.25 -26.90 -19.63
C PHE A 156 31.59 -26.22 -20.96
N TYR A 157 31.42 -26.90 -22.09
CA TYR A 157 31.69 -26.29 -23.39
C TYR A 157 30.70 -25.14 -23.68
N PRO A 158 31.18 -23.94 -24.08
CA PRO A 158 30.33 -22.78 -24.33
C PRO A 158 29.43 -23.01 -25.55
N ARG A 159 28.15 -22.69 -25.41
CA ARG A 159 27.13 -22.86 -26.46
C ARG A 159 25.93 -21.95 -26.22
N THR A 160 25.11 -21.77 -27.25
CA THR A 160 23.82 -21.10 -27.13
C THR A 160 22.82 -22.02 -26.43
N ASN A 161 22.46 -21.71 -25.18
CA ASN A 161 21.43 -22.44 -24.44
C ASN A 161 20.06 -21.75 -24.60
N LYS A 162 19.04 -22.49 -25.08
CA LYS A 162 17.65 -22.02 -25.15
C LYS A 162 16.82 -22.36 -23.90
N LYS A 163 17.33 -23.26 -23.05
CA LYS A 163 16.69 -23.75 -21.83
C LYS A 163 17.13 -22.92 -20.64
N VAL A 164 16.51 -21.75 -20.48
CA VAL A 164 16.84 -20.77 -19.43
C VAL A 164 15.77 -20.78 -18.34
N VAL A 165 16.22 -20.87 -17.09
CA VAL A 165 15.36 -20.77 -15.91
C VAL A 165 15.29 -19.31 -15.49
N ILE A 166 14.08 -18.77 -15.48
CA ILE A 166 13.74 -17.41 -15.11
C ILE A 166 12.89 -17.47 -13.86
N GLN A 167 13.38 -16.83 -12.80
CA GLN A 167 12.66 -16.55 -11.57
C GLN A 167 11.90 -15.24 -11.74
N THR A 168 10.60 -15.28 -11.53
CA THR A 168 9.66 -14.17 -11.65
C THR A 168 9.12 -13.81 -10.28
N LEU A 169 9.26 -12.53 -9.89
CA LEU A 169 8.66 -11.98 -8.68
C LEU A 169 7.39 -11.24 -9.04
N SER A 170 6.29 -11.61 -8.37
CA SER A 170 4.98 -10.99 -8.56
C SER A 170 4.36 -10.51 -7.26
N ILE A 171 3.58 -9.43 -7.34
CA ILE A 171 2.75 -8.88 -6.26
C ILE A 171 1.28 -8.77 -6.71
N PRO A 172 0.29 -8.72 -5.80
CA PRO A 172 -1.08 -8.37 -6.15
C PRO A 172 -1.15 -7.03 -6.89
N ILE A 173 -2.06 -6.94 -7.87
CA ILE A 173 -2.33 -5.66 -8.54
C ILE A 173 -2.94 -4.69 -7.53
N PRO A 174 -2.51 -3.41 -7.50
CA PRO A 174 -3.06 -2.41 -6.59
C PRO A 174 -4.55 -2.18 -6.82
N VAL A 175 -5.30 -2.00 -5.73
CA VAL A 175 -6.71 -1.64 -5.76
C VAL A 175 -6.85 -0.18 -5.36
N TYR A 176 -7.26 0.67 -6.30
CA TYR A 176 -7.52 2.08 -6.03
C TYR A 176 -8.73 2.25 -5.10
N VAL A 177 -8.57 3.13 -4.11
CA VAL A 177 -9.61 3.48 -3.13
C VAL A 177 -9.62 4.99 -2.95
N ASN A 178 -10.81 5.55 -2.88
CA ASN A 178 -11.01 6.91 -2.38
C ASN A 178 -11.32 6.79 -0.89
N VAL A 179 -10.54 7.48 -0.06
CA VAL A 179 -10.73 7.54 1.38
C VAL A 179 -11.12 8.97 1.74
N ASP A 180 -12.30 9.12 2.32
CA ASP A 180 -12.80 10.41 2.77
C ASP A 180 -12.42 10.61 4.24
N TYR A 181 -11.82 11.76 4.52
CA TYR A 181 -11.45 12.21 5.86
C TYR A 181 -12.21 13.48 6.20
N LYS A 182 -12.65 13.58 7.46
CA LYS A 182 -13.19 14.80 8.03
C LYS A 182 -12.25 15.28 9.13
N ILE A 183 -11.81 16.51 9.01
CA ILE A 183 -11.03 17.21 10.02
C ILE A 183 -11.98 18.16 10.73
N THR A 184 -12.13 18.00 12.04
CA THR A 184 -12.94 18.87 12.88
C THR A 184 -12.01 19.75 13.71
N LEU A 185 -12.05 21.05 13.46
CA LEU A 185 -11.37 22.07 14.25
C LEU A 185 -12.33 22.59 15.31
N LYS A 186 -11.88 22.71 16.56
CA LYS A 186 -12.65 23.29 17.66
C LYS A 186 -11.84 24.39 18.34
N THR A 187 -12.42 25.57 18.48
CA THR A 187 -11.79 26.73 19.13
C THR A 187 -12.78 27.49 20.02
N GLU A 188 -12.27 28.27 20.96
CA GLU A 188 -13.09 29.15 21.81
C GLU A 188 -13.37 30.50 21.14
N TYR A 189 -12.45 30.95 20.30
CA TYR A 189 -12.52 32.25 19.65
C TYR A 189 -12.55 32.10 18.14
N GLN A 190 -13.34 32.96 17.48
CA GLN A 190 -13.42 33.03 16.03
C GLN A 190 -12.08 33.48 15.39
N GLN A 191 -11.30 34.32 16.07
CA GLN A 191 -9.98 34.73 15.59
C GLN A 191 -9.03 33.52 15.46
N GLN A 192 -9.01 32.65 16.47
CA GLN A 192 -8.24 31.40 16.43
C GLN A 192 -8.71 30.49 15.29
N MET A 193 -10.02 30.41 15.06
CA MET A 193 -10.56 29.63 13.95
C MET A 193 -10.04 30.13 12.61
N ASN A 194 -10.05 31.45 12.38
CA ASN A 194 -9.55 32.04 11.13
C ASN A 194 -8.04 31.77 10.94
N GLU A 195 -7.26 31.88 12.02
CA GLU A 195 -5.82 31.57 12.02
C GLU A 195 -5.56 30.10 11.66
N LEU A 196 -6.42 29.18 12.11
CA LEU A 196 -6.27 27.74 11.85
C LEU A 196 -6.82 27.28 10.51
N VAL A 197 -7.85 27.93 9.97
CA VAL A 197 -8.44 27.59 8.67
C VAL A 197 -7.62 28.16 7.51
N ALA A 198 -7.03 29.34 7.67
CA ALA A 198 -6.27 30.00 6.58
C ALA A 198 -5.14 29.13 5.98
N PRO A 199 -4.34 28.38 6.77
CA PRO A 199 -3.34 27.46 6.23
C PRO A 199 -3.92 26.34 5.35
N PHE A 200 -5.12 25.83 5.64
CA PHE A 200 -5.77 24.80 4.81
C PHE A 200 -6.18 25.33 3.44
N ILE A 201 -6.52 26.61 3.35
CA ILE A 201 -6.92 27.26 2.10
C ILE A 201 -5.70 27.70 1.29
N ALA A 202 -4.73 28.34 1.96
CA ALA A 202 -3.64 29.03 1.26
C ALA A 202 -2.44 28.12 0.93
N ARG A 203 -2.18 27.06 1.72
CA ARG A 203 -0.94 26.26 1.59
C ARG A 203 -0.92 25.38 0.34
N THR A 204 -2.09 24.94 -0.15
CA THR A 204 -2.22 24.17 -1.40
C THR A 204 -2.19 25.06 -2.65
N GLY A 205 -2.26 26.39 -2.49
CA GLY A 205 -2.22 27.33 -3.60
C GLY A 205 -3.49 27.31 -4.44
N GLN A 206 -3.37 27.46 -5.76
CA GLN A 206 -4.52 27.47 -6.69
C GLN A 206 -5.09 26.08 -6.99
N ILE A 207 -4.32 25.02 -6.74
CA ILE A 207 -4.72 23.64 -6.99
C ILE A 207 -5.06 23.02 -5.64
N ASN A 208 -6.26 22.48 -5.51
CA ASN A 208 -6.72 21.88 -4.25
C ASN A 208 -6.15 20.48 -3.99
N SER A 209 -5.00 20.13 -4.58
CA SER A 209 -4.38 18.83 -4.40
C SER A 209 -2.99 18.93 -3.79
N PHE A 210 -2.66 17.92 -3.00
CA PHE A 210 -1.32 17.75 -2.44
C PHE A 210 -0.94 16.27 -2.45
N VAL A 211 0.37 16.02 -2.51
CA VAL A 211 0.92 14.67 -2.62
C VAL A 211 1.52 14.26 -1.29
N MET A 212 1.11 13.12 -0.77
CA MET A 212 1.67 12.51 0.43
C MET A 212 2.52 11.30 0.04
N ARG A 213 3.66 11.13 0.71
CA ARG A 213 4.56 10.01 0.46
C ARG A 213 4.85 9.26 1.74
N ARG A 214 4.78 7.93 1.67
CA ARG A 214 5.23 7.06 2.76
C ARG A 214 5.57 5.67 2.23
N ASN A 215 6.63 5.08 2.76
CA ASN A 215 7.07 3.73 2.41
C ASN A 215 7.22 3.50 0.89
N GLY A 216 7.62 4.51 0.12
CA GLY A 216 7.70 4.42 -1.36
C GLY A 216 6.34 4.46 -2.08
N HIS A 217 5.26 4.62 -1.34
CA HIS A 217 3.93 4.87 -1.86
C HIS A 217 3.64 6.36 -1.96
N LEU A 218 2.85 6.71 -2.97
CA LEU A 218 2.47 8.07 -3.28
C LEU A 218 0.95 8.11 -3.30
N TYR A 219 0.38 8.94 -2.43
CA TYR A 219 -1.05 9.16 -2.32
C TYR A 219 -1.34 10.61 -2.71
N GLU A 220 -2.45 10.83 -3.38
CA GLU A 220 -2.88 12.17 -3.76
C GLU A 220 -4.11 12.55 -2.95
N ALA A 221 -4.07 13.68 -2.28
CA ALA A 221 -5.16 14.18 -1.46
C ALA A 221 -5.72 15.46 -2.05
N PHE A 222 -7.04 15.61 -1.93
CA PHE A 222 -7.79 16.75 -2.43
C PHE A 222 -8.56 17.39 -1.28
N ILE A 223 -8.33 18.67 -1.04
CA ILE A 223 -9.10 19.44 -0.07
C ILE A 223 -10.40 19.91 -0.76
N ASP A 224 -11.55 19.69 -0.11
CA ASP A 224 -12.81 20.15 -0.67
C ASP A 224 -12.88 21.68 -0.70
N GLN A 225 -13.63 22.23 -1.65
CA GLN A 225 -13.83 23.68 -1.79
C GLN A 225 -14.81 24.23 -0.73
N ASP A 226 -15.64 23.35 -0.17
CA ASP A 226 -16.66 23.72 0.81
C ASP A 226 -16.10 23.57 2.24
N PHE A 227 -15.96 24.71 2.93
CA PHE A 227 -15.58 24.79 4.34
C PHE A 227 -16.83 25.07 5.16
N LYS A 228 -17.39 24.04 5.80
CA LYS A 228 -18.60 24.17 6.60
C LYS A 228 -18.25 24.75 7.96
N HIS A 229 -18.87 25.88 8.28
CA HIS A 229 -18.73 26.56 9.56
C HIS A 229 -19.99 26.34 10.39
N ASP A 230 -19.85 25.70 11.55
CA ASP A 230 -20.95 25.48 12.49
C ASP A 230 -20.69 26.24 13.79
N ASN A 231 -21.69 27.02 14.20
CA ASN A 231 -21.62 27.98 15.28
C ASN A 231 -22.74 27.73 16.27
N ASN A 232 -22.40 27.33 17.50
CA ASN A 232 -23.36 27.19 18.59
C ASN A 232 -23.73 28.54 19.22
N VAL A 233 -24.16 29.51 18.41
CA VAL A 233 -24.50 30.89 18.83
C VAL A 233 -25.99 31.01 19.23
N ASN A 234 -26.82 30.02 18.90
CA ASN A 234 -28.27 30.08 19.09
C ASN A 234 -28.76 29.66 20.48
N ASP A 235 -27.93 29.03 21.32
CA ASP A 235 -28.25 28.80 22.72
C ASP A 235 -27.71 29.95 23.59
N LEU A 236 -28.61 30.78 24.10
CA LEU A 236 -28.33 31.80 25.12
C LEU A 236 -28.07 31.18 26.51
N ALA A 237 -28.02 29.84 26.62
CA ALA A 237 -27.66 29.16 27.84
C ALA A 237 -26.15 29.32 28.12
N GLU A 238 -25.76 29.33 29.40
CA GLU A 238 -24.40 29.58 29.92
C GLU A 238 -23.32 28.54 29.49
N GLU A 239 -23.53 27.81 28.39
CA GLU A 239 -22.50 26.95 27.82
C GLU A 239 -21.41 27.78 27.13
N MET A 240 -20.15 27.37 27.31
CA MET A 240 -19.01 28.01 26.69
C MET A 240 -19.17 28.05 25.17
N ARG A 241 -19.02 29.25 24.58
CA ARG A 241 -19.10 29.45 23.13
C ARG A 241 -17.98 28.66 22.44
N MET A 242 -18.35 27.60 21.73
CA MET A 242 -17.42 26.80 20.94
C MET A 242 -17.69 27.05 19.45
N PHE A 243 -16.63 27.28 18.70
CA PHE A 243 -16.65 27.38 17.24
C PHE A 243 -16.12 26.08 16.65
N SER A 244 -16.85 25.51 15.68
CA SER A 244 -16.42 24.31 14.97
C SER A 244 -16.40 24.54 13.46
N THR A 245 -15.31 24.10 12.83
CA THR A 245 -15.20 24.09 11.37
C THR A 245 -14.84 22.69 10.92
N GLU A 246 -15.57 22.19 9.93
CA GLU A 246 -15.33 20.90 9.32
C GLU A 246 -14.64 21.09 7.96
N VAL A 247 -13.49 20.44 7.79
CA VAL A 247 -12.76 20.38 6.53
C VAL A 247 -12.80 18.95 6.02
N THR A 248 -13.31 18.75 4.81
CA THR A 248 -13.33 17.42 4.17
C THR A 248 -12.14 17.28 3.24
N ILE A 249 -11.40 16.18 3.37
CA ILE A 249 -10.28 15.84 2.49
C ILE A 249 -10.53 14.47 1.88
N LYS A 250 -10.43 14.38 0.55
CA LYS A 250 -10.58 13.14 -0.20
C LYS A 250 -9.21 12.65 -0.64
N VAL A 251 -8.81 11.47 -0.21
CA VAL A 251 -7.52 10.88 -0.56
C VAL A 251 -7.72 9.79 -1.59
N LEU A 252 -7.11 9.97 -2.75
CA LEU A 252 -6.92 8.94 -3.74
C LEU A 252 -5.72 8.10 -3.34
N GLY A 253 -6.00 6.91 -2.84
CA GLY A 253 -5.02 5.91 -2.46
C GLY A 253 -5.11 4.65 -3.31
N TYR A 254 -4.19 3.74 -3.05
CA TYR A 254 -4.27 2.37 -3.55
C TYR A 254 -3.86 1.42 -2.44
N LEU A 255 -4.45 0.23 -2.39
CA LEU A 255 -4.10 -0.83 -1.46
C LEU A 255 -3.41 -1.96 -2.21
N ILE A 256 -2.40 -2.57 -1.59
CA ILE A 256 -1.68 -3.72 -2.15
C ILE A 256 -1.73 -4.86 -1.14
N GLY A 257 -2.40 -5.95 -1.52
CA GLY A 257 -2.67 -7.11 -0.65
C GLY A 257 -3.92 -6.93 0.22
N GLU A 258 -4.27 -7.98 0.95
CA GLU A 258 -5.44 -8.01 1.85
C GLU A 258 -5.06 -7.87 3.35
N GLY A 259 -3.83 -7.43 3.64
CA GLY A 259 -3.32 -7.24 5.01
C GLY A 259 -3.08 -8.57 5.74
N GLU A 260 -3.22 -8.58 7.07
CA GLU A 260 -3.04 -9.78 7.90
C GLU A 260 -4.05 -10.90 7.60
N ASN A 261 -5.18 -10.54 7.01
CA ASN A 261 -6.24 -11.49 6.64
C ASN A 261 -6.01 -12.12 5.25
N ASP A 262 -4.93 -11.78 4.55
CA ASP A 262 -4.60 -12.40 3.27
C ASP A 262 -4.09 -13.83 3.49
N ASN A 263 -4.78 -14.80 2.90
CA ASN A 263 -4.32 -16.19 2.89
C ASN A 263 -3.25 -16.45 1.82
N ARG A 264 -2.91 -15.45 1.00
CA ARG A 264 -1.87 -15.51 -0.03
C ARG A 264 -0.64 -14.71 0.41
N PRO A 265 0.56 -15.15 0.02
CA PRO A 265 1.74 -14.32 0.24
C PRO A 265 1.68 -13.08 -0.65
N LEU A 266 2.01 -11.93 -0.06
CA LEU A 266 2.10 -10.66 -0.76
C LEU A 266 3.13 -10.74 -1.91
N VAL A 267 4.24 -11.45 -1.69
CA VAL A 267 5.26 -11.68 -2.72
C VAL A 267 5.24 -13.16 -3.11
N LYS A 268 5.13 -13.42 -4.42
CA LYS A 268 5.18 -14.77 -4.96
C LYS A 268 6.33 -14.85 -5.93
N ILE A 269 7.23 -15.78 -5.66
CA ILE A 269 8.40 -16.07 -6.46
C ILE A 269 8.13 -17.39 -7.18
N GLU A 270 8.14 -17.36 -8.51
CA GLU A 270 7.90 -18.54 -9.34
C GLU A 270 9.01 -18.72 -10.35
N GLU A 271 9.34 -19.97 -10.68
CA GLU A 271 10.23 -20.29 -11.77
C GLU A 271 9.42 -20.76 -12.98
N ASN A 272 9.89 -20.45 -14.18
CA ASN A 272 9.25 -20.93 -15.41
C ASN A 272 9.47 -22.44 -15.62
N ALA A 273 8.49 -23.09 -16.25
CA ALA A 273 8.69 -24.42 -16.80
C ALA A 273 9.56 -24.32 -18.07
N VAL A 274 10.72 -24.98 -18.06
CA VAL A 274 11.71 -24.89 -19.15
C VAL A 274 11.44 -25.89 -20.28
N GLU A 275 11.02 -27.10 -19.94
CA GLU A 275 10.73 -28.18 -20.90
C GLU A 275 9.58 -29.03 -20.34
N ILE A 276 8.57 -29.27 -21.15
CA ILE A 276 7.48 -30.20 -20.85
C ILE A 276 7.65 -31.39 -21.78
N THR A 277 7.95 -32.56 -21.22
CA THR A 277 8.13 -33.80 -21.98
C THR A 277 6.99 -34.75 -21.65
N PHE A 278 6.28 -35.21 -22.68
CA PHE A 278 5.30 -36.28 -22.55
C PHE A 278 5.99 -37.62 -22.84
N PRO A 279 6.00 -38.59 -21.90
CA PRO A 279 6.46 -39.93 -22.21
C PRO A 279 5.48 -40.56 -23.22
N ARG A 280 6.00 -41.05 -24.33
CA ARG A 280 5.25 -41.93 -25.24
C ARG A 280 5.61 -43.37 -24.89
N GLU A 281 4.61 -44.16 -24.52
CA GLU A 281 4.77 -45.61 -24.42
C GLU A 281 4.85 -46.18 -25.84
N SER A 282 6.00 -46.75 -26.19
CA SER A 282 6.24 -47.33 -27.51
C SER A 282 5.90 -48.82 -27.59
N VAL A 283 5.56 -49.45 -26.47
CA VAL A 283 5.29 -50.88 -26.40
C VAL A 283 3.94 -51.08 -25.70
N PRO A 284 2.94 -51.66 -26.38
CA PRO A 284 1.70 -52.02 -25.71
C PRO A 284 1.98 -53.06 -24.61
N LEU A 285 1.19 -53.01 -23.54
CA LEU A 285 1.21 -54.03 -22.49
C LEU A 285 1.07 -55.43 -23.11
N PRO A 286 1.75 -56.46 -22.59
CA PRO A 286 1.66 -57.83 -23.12
C PRO A 286 0.18 -58.26 -23.20
N GLY A 287 -0.34 -58.42 -24.41
CA GLY A 287 -1.73 -58.84 -24.67
C GLY A 287 -2.70 -57.77 -25.16
N GLN A 288 -2.27 -56.54 -25.46
CA GLN A 288 -3.10 -55.54 -26.17
C GLN A 288 -2.53 -55.21 -27.55
N SER A 289 -3.41 -55.12 -28.56
CA SER A 289 -3.05 -54.76 -29.94
C SER A 289 -2.56 -53.30 -30.01
N SER A 290 -1.50 -53.05 -30.79
CA SER A 290 -0.99 -51.70 -31.02
C SER A 290 -1.98 -50.88 -31.85
N PHE A 291 -2.17 -49.61 -31.50
CA PHE A 291 -2.98 -48.65 -32.27
C PHE A 291 -2.40 -48.28 -33.64
N ILE A 292 -1.27 -48.89 -34.02
CA ILE A 292 -0.67 -48.83 -35.34
C ILE A 292 -0.43 -50.29 -35.74
N GLU A 293 -1.41 -50.88 -36.41
CA GLU A 293 -1.22 -52.01 -37.31
C GLU A 293 -1.43 -51.44 -38.73
N ASP A 294 -0.69 -51.97 -39.71
CA ASP A 294 -0.66 -51.53 -41.12
C ASP A 294 -2.05 -51.30 -41.75
#